data_AF-A0A1H3RV01-F1
#
_entry.id   AF-A0A1H3RV01-F1
#
_cell.length_a   1.000
_cell.length_b   1.000
_cell.length_c   1.000
_cell.angle_alpha   90.00
_cell.angle_beta   90.00
_cell.angle_gamma   90.00
#
_symmetry.space_group_name_H-M   'P 1'
#
loop_
_entity.id
_entity.type
_entity.pdbx_description
1 polymer ?
#
loop_
_entity_poly.entity_id
_entity_poly.type
_entity_poly.pdbx_seq_one_letter_code
_entity_poly.pdbx_strand_id
1 'polypeptide(L)'
;MTDAQGPREPQPPQDLDEVRRQASPKMTKLMVGVALGAFAFTFALVPLYRIACEKVFGIRLERGVAEADRGGHAVSDRIVTVQFDGSVNSKLPWDFRPHVVSMKVRPGEQYETTYYARNTSDAPIVGSASPSVAPARASGYFNKTECFCFTAQTLQAGESREMPVRFIVDPNLPAGVETITLSYTFFKNDVLTARLQQGAVSKTPSSPLAAP
;
A
#
# COMPACT_ATOMS: atom_id res chain seq x y z
N MET A 1 71.87 -35.39 6.00
CA MET A 1 70.76 -36.26 6.43
C MET A 1 70.35 -35.84 7.84
N THR A 2 69.59 -34.76 7.98
CA THR A 2 68.72 -34.49 9.13
C THR A 2 67.74 -33.36 8.74
N ASP A 3 66.45 -33.68 8.87
CA ASP A 3 65.22 -32.90 8.71
C ASP A 3 65.25 -31.47 9.27
N ALA A 4 64.70 -30.45 8.61
CA ALA A 4 63.30 -30.11 8.36
C ALA A 4 62.51 -29.71 9.62
N GLN A 5 62.42 -28.41 9.89
CA GLN A 5 61.43 -27.82 10.80
C GLN A 5 60.96 -26.46 10.25
N GLY A 6 59.87 -26.47 9.47
CA GLY A 6 59.17 -25.26 9.04
C GLY A 6 58.27 -24.68 10.14
N PRO A 7 57.83 -23.41 10.04
CA PRO A 7 57.05 -22.73 11.08
C PRO A 7 55.63 -23.30 11.22
N ARG A 8 55.16 -23.42 12.47
CA ARG A 8 53.83 -23.92 12.86
C ARG A 8 52.69 -23.10 12.23
N GLU A 9 51.78 -23.77 11.53
CA GLU A 9 50.46 -23.22 11.17
C GLU A 9 49.62 -22.91 12.43
N PRO A 10 48.75 -21.88 12.40
CA PRO A 10 47.77 -21.64 13.44
C PRO A 10 46.64 -22.68 13.35
N GLN A 11 46.40 -23.45 14.41
CA GLN A 11 45.27 -24.37 14.49
C GLN A 11 43.92 -23.62 14.50
N PRO A 12 42.89 -24.09 13.77
CA PRO A 12 41.54 -23.55 13.86
C PRO A 12 40.91 -23.92 15.22
N PRO A 13 39.97 -23.10 15.74
CA PRO A 13 39.42 -23.29 17.08
C PRO A 13 38.57 -24.57 17.16
N GLN A 14 38.94 -25.49 18.07
CA GLN A 14 38.25 -26.77 18.33
C GLN A 14 36.97 -26.63 19.19
N ASP A 15 36.38 -25.44 19.25
CA ASP A 15 35.31 -25.11 20.22
C ASP A 15 33.88 -25.36 19.68
N LEU A 16 33.71 -25.71 18.41
CA LEU A 16 32.38 -25.94 17.85
C LEU A 16 31.78 -27.31 18.25
N ASP A 17 32.63 -28.31 18.53
CA ASP A 17 32.19 -29.66 18.90
C ASP A 17 31.90 -29.81 20.41
N GLU A 18 32.57 -29.01 21.26
CA GLU A 18 32.37 -28.98 22.72
C GLU A 18 30.98 -28.43 23.08
N VAL A 19 30.56 -27.34 22.41
CA VAL A 19 29.21 -26.74 22.53
C VAL A 19 28.13 -27.74 22.08
N ARG A 20 28.40 -28.52 21.03
CA ARG A 20 27.46 -29.53 20.51
C ARG A 20 27.30 -30.73 21.43
N ARG A 21 28.33 -31.10 22.19
CA ARG A 21 28.31 -32.23 23.15
C ARG A 21 27.57 -31.92 24.46
N GLN A 22 27.43 -30.65 24.83
CA GLN A 22 26.69 -30.23 26.04
C GLN A 22 25.19 -30.00 25.83
N ALA A 23 24.66 -30.21 24.62
CA ALA A 23 23.22 -30.18 24.37
C ALA A 23 22.53 -31.38 25.03
N SER A 24 22.23 -31.24 26.33
CA SER A 24 21.42 -32.20 27.08
C SER A 24 20.11 -32.44 26.32
N PRO A 25 19.63 -33.68 26.15
CA PRO A 25 18.36 -33.95 25.49
C PRO A 25 17.19 -33.24 26.20
N LYS A 26 17.36 -32.89 27.49
CA LYS A 26 16.45 -32.04 28.24
C LYS A 26 16.46 -30.59 27.74
N MET A 27 17.63 -30.05 27.42
CA MET A 27 17.81 -28.70 26.89
C MET A 27 17.29 -28.58 25.45
N THR A 28 17.51 -29.60 24.61
CA THR A 28 16.92 -29.66 23.25
C THR A 28 15.39 -29.73 23.30
N LYS A 29 14.81 -30.56 24.19
CA LYS A 29 13.35 -30.62 24.39
C LYS A 29 12.80 -29.29 24.90
N LEU A 30 13.51 -28.60 25.79
CA LEU A 30 13.13 -27.28 26.29
C LEU A 30 13.12 -26.24 25.16
N MET A 31 14.17 -26.20 24.34
CA MET A 31 14.27 -25.28 23.20
C MET A 31 13.17 -25.51 22.16
N VAL A 32 12.89 -26.78 21.81
CA VAL A 32 11.78 -27.11 20.90
C VAL A 32 10.43 -26.74 21.51
N GLY A 33 10.24 -26.97 22.81
CA GLY A 33 9.02 -26.56 23.52
C GLY A 33 8.81 -25.04 23.52
N VAL A 34 9.86 -24.26 23.76
CA VAL A 34 9.82 -22.79 23.71
C VAL A 34 9.54 -22.31 22.29
N ALA A 35 10.15 -22.90 21.26
CA ALA A 35 9.92 -22.53 19.87
C ALA A 35 8.47 -22.80 19.43
N LEU A 36 7.92 -23.97 19.77
CA LEU A 36 6.51 -24.30 19.50
C LEU A 36 5.56 -23.41 20.29
N GLY A 37 5.88 -23.10 21.54
CA GLY A 37 5.10 -22.17 22.36
C GLY A 37 5.08 -20.75 21.80
N ALA A 38 6.23 -20.24 21.36
CA ALA A 38 6.33 -18.93 20.71
C ALA A 38 5.55 -18.88 19.39
N PHE A 39 5.64 -19.93 18.58
CA PHE A 39 4.89 -20.04 17.33
C PHE A 39 3.37 -20.13 17.55
N ALA A 40 2.93 -20.92 18.52
CA ALA A 40 1.52 -20.98 18.89
C ALA A 40 1.02 -19.64 19.42
N PHE A 41 1.85 -18.93 20.20
CA PHE A 41 1.51 -17.61 20.74
C PHE A 41 1.38 -16.54 19.65
N THR A 42 2.30 -16.48 18.68
CA THR A 42 2.21 -15.52 17.57
C THR A 42 0.99 -15.81 16.68
N PHE A 43 0.67 -17.08 16.44
CA PHE A 43 -0.54 -17.45 15.71
C PHE A 43 -1.82 -17.11 16.49
N ALA A 44 -1.84 -17.35 17.81
CA ALA A 44 -2.96 -17.01 18.70
C ALA A 44 -3.13 -15.50 18.91
N LEU A 45 -2.08 -14.70 18.72
CA LEU A 45 -2.14 -13.25 18.86
C LEU A 45 -3.07 -12.61 17.82
N VAL A 46 -3.15 -13.18 16.60
CA VAL A 46 -4.02 -12.68 15.53
C VAL A 46 -5.51 -12.71 15.94
N PRO A 47 -6.11 -13.85 16.33
CA PRO A 47 -7.51 -13.89 16.77
C PRO A 47 -7.72 -13.10 18.07
N LEU A 48 -6.76 -13.08 19.00
CA LEU A 48 -6.86 -12.28 20.22
C LEU A 48 -6.93 -10.78 19.91
N TYR A 49 -6.12 -10.28 18.98
CA TYR A 49 -6.17 -8.91 18.50
C TYR A 49 -7.50 -8.57 17.86
N ARG A 50 -8.07 -9.48 17.05
CA ARG A 50 -9.40 -9.30 16.45
C ARG A 50 -10.49 -9.17 17.50
N ILE A 51 -10.47 -10.02 18.53
CA ILE A 51 -11.44 -9.96 19.64
C ILE A 51 -11.27 -8.66 20.43
N ALA A 52 -10.03 -8.25 20.73
CA ALA A 52 -9.78 -6.99 21.42
C ALA A 52 -10.25 -5.79 20.59
N CYS A 53 -9.96 -5.77 19.29
CA CYS A 53 -10.43 -4.75 18.36
C CYS A 53 -11.96 -4.67 18.31
N GLU A 54 -12.64 -5.82 18.19
CA GLU A 54 -14.10 -5.88 18.05
C GLU A 54 -14.84 -5.60 19.38
N LYS A 55 -14.36 -6.15 20.51
CA LYS A 55 -15.03 -6.01 21.83
C LYS A 55 -14.61 -4.79 22.63
N VAL A 56 -13.37 -4.33 22.52
CA VAL A 56 -12.85 -3.22 23.35
C VAL A 56 -12.91 -1.90 22.58
N PHE A 57 -12.45 -1.90 21.33
CA PHE A 57 -12.34 -0.69 20.53
C PHE A 57 -13.49 -0.51 19.51
N GLY A 58 -14.36 -1.51 19.35
CA GLY A 58 -15.49 -1.47 18.43
C GLY A 58 -15.10 -1.41 16.94
N ILE A 59 -13.85 -1.76 16.61
CA ILE A 59 -13.32 -1.77 15.24
C ILE A 59 -13.34 -3.21 14.70
N ARG A 60 -14.04 -3.42 13.59
CA ARG A 60 -14.09 -4.73 12.92
C ARG A 60 -12.87 -4.89 12.03
N LEU A 61 -11.94 -5.77 12.41
CA LEU A 61 -10.78 -6.12 11.59
C LEU A 61 -11.21 -7.03 10.43
N GLU A 62 -10.78 -6.75 9.22
CA GLU A 62 -11.15 -7.50 8.01
C GLU A 62 -10.82 -9.00 8.15
N ARG A 63 -11.80 -9.86 7.87
CA ARG A 63 -11.53 -11.28 7.62
C ARG A 63 -10.92 -11.34 6.23
N GLY A 64 -9.73 -11.93 6.13
CA GLY A 64 -8.95 -11.96 4.89
C GLY A 64 -9.77 -12.44 3.69
N VAL A 65 -9.30 -12.03 2.51
CA VAL A 65 -9.77 -12.16 1.12
C VAL A 65 -10.52 -13.46 0.73
N ALA A 66 -10.52 -14.51 1.55
CA ALA A 66 -11.09 -15.82 1.27
C ALA A 66 -12.62 -15.94 1.40
N GLU A 67 -13.32 -14.95 1.97
CA GLU A 67 -14.79 -15.03 2.18
C GLU A 67 -15.60 -14.08 1.28
N ALA A 68 -14.92 -13.28 0.45
CA ALA A 68 -15.55 -12.27 -0.40
C ALA A 68 -16.31 -12.83 -1.63
N ASP A 69 -16.27 -14.16 -1.87
CA ASP A 69 -16.68 -14.74 -3.16
C ASP A 69 -17.86 -15.72 -3.09
N ARG A 70 -18.68 -15.72 -2.02
CA ARG A 70 -19.81 -16.67 -1.86
C ARG A 70 -21.19 -16.07 -1.63
N GLY A 71 -21.38 -14.79 -1.88
CA GLY A 71 -22.71 -14.17 -1.89
C GLY A 71 -22.89 -13.36 -3.15
N GLY A 72 -23.83 -13.75 -4.01
CA GLY A 72 -24.38 -12.80 -4.99
C GLY A 72 -24.77 -11.54 -4.23
N HIS A 73 -24.24 -10.39 -4.65
CA HIS A 73 -24.39 -9.14 -3.93
C HIS A 73 -25.88 -8.77 -3.96
N ALA A 74 -26.61 -9.09 -2.89
CA ALA A 74 -28.00 -8.69 -2.76
C ALA A 74 -28.04 -7.15 -2.77
N VAL A 75 -28.64 -6.57 -3.81
CA VAL A 75 -28.78 -5.12 -3.91
C VAL A 75 -29.67 -4.64 -2.77
N SER A 76 -29.19 -3.65 -2.03
CA SER A 76 -29.97 -3.00 -0.98
C SER A 76 -30.80 -1.87 -1.58
N ASP A 77 -32.06 -1.75 -1.16
CA ASP A 77 -32.92 -0.61 -1.52
C ASP A 77 -32.53 0.69 -0.80
N ARG A 78 -31.57 0.64 0.14
CA ARG A 78 -31.08 1.83 0.83
C ARG A 78 -30.23 2.68 -0.12
N ILE A 79 -30.44 3.99 -0.05
CA ILE A 79 -29.58 4.97 -0.72
C ILE A 79 -28.49 5.45 0.24
N VAL A 80 -27.25 5.41 -0.22
CA VAL A 80 -26.07 5.97 0.47
C VAL A 80 -25.54 7.12 -0.37
N THR A 81 -25.09 8.19 0.28
CA THR A 81 -24.43 9.31 -0.41
C THR A 81 -22.93 9.11 -0.40
N VAL A 82 -22.31 9.06 -1.57
CA VAL A 82 -20.86 9.08 -1.72
C VAL A 82 -20.42 10.48 -2.09
N GLN A 83 -19.57 11.08 -1.28
CA GLN A 83 -18.93 12.36 -1.55
C GLN A 83 -17.53 12.13 -2.10
N PHE A 84 -17.12 12.94 -3.06
CA PHE A 84 -15.81 12.87 -3.68
C PHE A 84 -15.03 14.13 -3.35
N ASP A 85 -13.82 13.94 -2.86
CA ASP A 85 -12.89 15.01 -2.52
C ASP A 85 -11.57 14.75 -3.25
N GLY A 86 -11.02 15.80 -3.84
CA GLY A 86 -9.71 15.79 -4.45
C GLY A 86 -8.87 16.95 -3.94
N SER A 87 -7.68 16.64 -3.45
CA SER A 87 -6.70 17.61 -2.98
C SER A 87 -5.29 17.32 -3.52
N VAL A 88 -4.45 18.34 -3.54
CA VAL A 88 -3.03 18.24 -3.89
C VAL A 88 -2.18 18.79 -2.76
N ASN A 89 -1.00 18.20 -2.56
CA ASN A 89 0.01 18.80 -1.70
C ASN A 89 0.56 20.08 -2.32
N SER A 90 0.89 21.09 -1.51
CA SER A 90 1.39 22.39 -1.98
C SER A 90 2.66 22.33 -2.83
N LYS A 91 3.44 21.24 -2.74
CA LYS A 91 4.65 21.02 -3.57
C LYS A 91 4.35 20.48 -4.97
N LEU A 92 3.09 20.12 -5.26
CA LEU A 92 2.66 19.58 -6.53
C LEU A 92 1.83 20.63 -7.28
N PRO A 93 2.34 21.25 -8.36
CA PRO A 93 1.63 22.25 -9.14
C PRO A 93 0.62 21.59 -10.08
N TRP A 94 -0.32 20.84 -9.52
CA TRP A 94 -1.40 20.20 -10.26
C TRP A 94 -2.74 20.78 -9.83
N ASP A 95 -3.64 20.97 -10.79
CA ASP A 95 -5.07 21.15 -10.52
C ASP A 95 -5.72 19.77 -10.51
N PHE A 96 -6.28 19.38 -9.37
CA PHE A 96 -6.93 18.07 -9.20
C PHE A 96 -8.27 18.24 -8.51
N ARG A 97 -9.34 17.76 -9.14
CA ARG A 97 -10.70 17.90 -8.64
C ARG A 97 -11.62 16.79 -9.15
N PRO A 98 -12.63 16.39 -8.36
CA PRO A 98 -13.65 15.49 -8.85
C PRO A 98 -14.56 16.20 -9.87
N HIS A 99 -15.09 15.45 -10.85
CA HIS A 99 -16.13 15.99 -11.75
C HIS A 99 -17.47 16.16 -11.05
N VAL A 100 -17.79 15.26 -10.13
CA VAL A 100 -19.00 15.30 -9.30
C VAL A 100 -18.61 15.26 -7.84
N VAL A 101 -19.17 16.16 -7.03
CA VAL A 101 -18.83 16.27 -5.60
C VAL A 101 -19.62 15.26 -4.76
N SER A 102 -20.79 14.82 -5.23
CA SER A 102 -21.61 13.84 -4.54
C SER A 102 -22.43 12.99 -5.51
N MET A 103 -22.65 11.72 -5.15
CA MET A 103 -23.48 10.78 -5.89
C MET A 103 -24.30 9.92 -4.93
N LYS A 104 -25.57 9.69 -5.26
CA LYS A 104 -26.44 8.74 -4.55
C LYS A 104 -26.27 7.37 -5.16
N VAL A 105 -25.99 6.38 -4.33
CA VAL A 105 -25.69 5.00 -4.77
C VAL A 105 -26.49 3.99 -3.96
N ARG A 106 -26.81 2.87 -4.59
CA ARG A 106 -27.36 1.68 -3.93
C ARG A 106 -26.23 0.70 -3.62
N PRO A 107 -26.07 0.28 -2.35
CA PRO A 107 -25.14 -0.78 -2.00
C PRO A 107 -25.44 -2.06 -2.79
N GLY A 108 -24.38 -2.71 -3.30
CA GLY A 108 -24.44 -3.88 -4.18
C GLY A 108 -24.37 -3.55 -5.68
N GLU A 109 -24.55 -2.29 -6.08
CA GLU A 109 -24.37 -1.85 -7.47
C GLU A 109 -22.97 -1.25 -7.70
N GLN A 110 -22.48 -1.41 -8.93
CA GLN A 110 -21.23 -0.82 -9.37
C GLN A 110 -21.46 0.56 -9.99
N TYR A 111 -20.66 1.53 -9.56
CA TYR A 111 -20.69 2.90 -10.05
C TYR A 111 -19.33 3.33 -10.58
N GLU A 112 -19.35 4.33 -11.45
CA GLU A 112 -18.16 4.95 -12.04
C GLU A 112 -18.29 6.47 -11.96
N THR A 113 -17.16 7.13 -11.68
CA THR A 113 -17.01 8.57 -11.77
C THR A 113 -15.61 8.90 -12.28
N THR A 114 -15.32 10.18 -12.53
CA THR A 114 -14.03 10.62 -13.06
C THR A 114 -13.48 11.78 -12.25
N TYR A 115 -12.16 11.81 -12.10
CA TYR A 115 -11.43 12.95 -11.57
C TYR A 115 -10.63 13.63 -12.68
N TYR A 116 -10.61 14.95 -12.64
CA TYR A 116 -9.77 15.77 -13.48
C TYR A 116 -8.42 16.00 -12.81
N ALA A 117 -7.32 15.79 -13.54
CA ALA A 117 -5.99 16.24 -13.15
C ALA A 117 -5.33 17.04 -14.28
N ARG A 118 -4.66 18.14 -13.95
CA ARG A 118 -3.85 18.90 -14.89
C ARG A 118 -2.55 19.36 -14.26
N ASN A 119 -1.43 19.16 -14.97
CA ASN A 119 -0.17 19.74 -14.59
C ASN A 119 -0.10 21.21 -15.03
N THR A 120 0.04 22.13 -14.08
CA THR A 120 0.12 23.57 -14.37
C THR A 120 1.56 24.07 -14.49
N SER A 121 2.57 23.21 -14.33
CA SER A 121 3.97 23.58 -14.56
C SER A 121 4.40 23.43 -16.02
N ASP A 122 5.56 24.00 -16.31
CA ASP A 122 6.30 23.95 -17.57
C ASP A 122 7.22 22.72 -17.71
N ALA A 123 7.33 21.91 -16.65
CA ALA A 123 8.10 20.67 -16.65
C ALA A 123 7.20 19.44 -16.43
N PRO A 124 7.60 18.25 -16.91
CA PRO A 124 6.91 17.02 -16.57
C PRO A 124 7.13 16.64 -15.10
N ILE A 125 6.07 16.18 -14.45
CA ILE A 125 6.06 15.82 -13.03
C ILE A 125 5.44 14.44 -12.85
N VAL A 126 5.98 13.68 -11.90
CA VAL A 126 5.40 12.41 -11.46
C VAL A 126 4.72 12.62 -10.12
N GLY A 127 3.43 12.28 -10.04
CA GLY A 127 2.62 12.33 -8.83
C GLY A 127 2.13 10.94 -8.40
N SER A 128 1.81 10.80 -7.12
CA SER A 128 1.20 9.59 -6.54
C SER A 128 0.07 9.98 -5.61
N ALA A 129 -1.07 9.28 -5.66
CA ALA A 129 -2.25 9.62 -4.87
C ALA A 129 -2.39 8.70 -3.64
N SER A 130 -2.72 9.28 -2.50
CA SER A 130 -3.13 8.50 -1.33
C SER A 130 -4.66 8.54 -1.20
N PRO A 131 -5.37 7.38 -1.29
CA PRO A 131 -6.78 7.30 -0.99
C PRO A 131 -7.07 7.36 0.52
N SER A 132 -8.17 7.99 0.89
CA SER A 132 -8.81 7.87 2.21
C SER A 132 -10.31 7.63 2.06
N VAL A 133 -10.93 6.96 3.04
CA VAL A 133 -12.38 6.75 3.12
C VAL A 133 -12.84 7.11 4.53
N ALA A 134 -13.84 7.99 4.61
CA ALA A 134 -14.47 8.39 5.86
C ALA A 134 -15.98 8.09 5.84
N PRO A 135 -16.59 7.73 6.98
CA PRO A 135 -15.95 7.41 8.26
C PRO A 135 -15.20 6.08 8.20
N ALA A 136 -14.26 5.84 9.12
CA ALA A 136 -13.43 4.63 9.13
C ALA A 136 -14.25 3.32 9.17
N ARG A 137 -15.41 3.32 9.84
CA ARG A 137 -16.36 2.18 9.84
C ARG A 137 -16.94 1.82 8.47
N ALA A 138 -16.83 2.70 7.48
CA ALA A 138 -17.28 2.47 6.11
C ALA A 138 -16.16 1.98 5.19
N SER A 139 -14.89 2.09 5.59
CA SER A 139 -13.75 1.80 4.69
C SER A 139 -13.72 0.34 4.23
N GLY A 140 -13.99 -0.61 5.14
CA GLY A 140 -14.03 -2.04 4.83
C GLY A 140 -15.26 -2.49 4.03
N TYR A 141 -16.17 -1.56 3.73
CA TYR A 141 -17.37 -1.81 2.92
C TYR A 141 -17.32 -1.03 1.59
N PHE A 142 -16.23 -0.31 1.33
CA PHE A 142 -16.07 0.49 0.12
C PHE A 142 -14.96 -0.12 -0.74
N ASN A 143 -15.37 -0.94 -1.72
CA ASN A 143 -14.46 -1.62 -2.62
C ASN A 143 -14.14 -0.73 -3.83
N LYS A 144 -12.88 -0.32 -3.95
CA LYS A 144 -12.36 0.44 -5.10
C LYS A 144 -11.78 -0.54 -6.10
N THR A 145 -12.45 -0.73 -7.23
CA THR A 145 -12.09 -1.77 -8.20
C THR A 145 -10.96 -1.32 -9.14
N GLU A 146 -10.71 -0.02 -9.28
CA GLU A 146 -9.65 0.53 -10.15
C GLU A 146 -8.81 1.60 -9.48
N CYS A 147 -7.50 1.52 -9.72
CA CYS A 147 -6.52 2.23 -8.92
C CYS A 147 -5.51 3.03 -9.76
N PHE A 148 -5.83 4.31 -10.01
CA PHE A 148 -4.80 5.32 -10.31
C PHE A 148 -3.92 5.63 -9.10
N CYS A 149 -4.32 5.17 -7.91
CA CYS A 149 -3.83 5.62 -6.63
C CYS A 149 -2.53 4.93 -6.25
N PHE A 150 -2.38 3.66 -6.59
CA PHE A 150 -1.16 2.91 -6.29
C PHE A 150 -0.09 3.02 -7.38
N THR A 151 -0.39 3.67 -8.51
CA THR A 151 0.56 3.82 -9.61
C THR A 151 0.96 5.27 -9.78
N ALA A 152 2.27 5.51 -9.86
CA ALA A 152 2.79 6.84 -10.16
C ALA A 152 2.23 7.32 -11.51
N GLN A 153 1.62 8.51 -11.50
CA GLN A 153 1.09 9.17 -12.68
C GLN A 153 2.11 10.21 -13.14
N THR A 154 2.59 10.07 -14.36
CA THR A 154 3.38 11.12 -15.00
C THR A 154 2.46 12.03 -15.79
N LEU A 155 2.51 13.34 -15.57
CA LEU A 155 1.87 14.34 -16.44
C LEU A 155 2.96 15.23 -17.06
N GLN A 156 2.92 15.40 -18.38
CA GLN A 156 3.76 16.37 -19.09
C GLN A 156 3.39 17.81 -18.73
N ALA A 157 4.22 18.76 -19.13
CA ALA A 157 3.93 20.17 -18.95
C ALA A 157 2.58 20.55 -19.58
N GLY A 158 1.69 21.17 -18.81
CA GLY A 158 0.37 21.58 -19.28
C GLY A 158 -0.64 20.44 -19.53
N GLU A 159 -0.24 19.17 -19.44
CA GLU A 159 -1.08 18.02 -19.75
C GLU A 159 -2.23 17.89 -18.76
N SER A 160 -3.43 17.62 -19.27
CA SER A 160 -4.61 17.25 -18.48
C SER A 160 -5.05 15.82 -18.78
N ARG A 161 -5.58 15.14 -17.77
CA ARG A 161 -6.04 13.76 -17.85
C ARG A 161 -7.31 13.55 -17.05
N GLU A 162 -8.18 12.73 -17.63
CA GLU A 162 -9.36 12.18 -16.98
C GLU A 162 -9.02 10.84 -16.34
N MET A 163 -9.28 10.71 -15.04
CA MET A 163 -8.93 9.53 -14.25
C MET A 163 -10.21 8.87 -13.71
N PRO A 164 -10.72 7.81 -14.37
CA PRO A 164 -11.91 7.11 -13.93
C PRO A 164 -11.70 6.38 -12.60
N VAL A 165 -12.76 6.28 -11.81
CA VAL A 165 -12.79 5.56 -10.54
C VAL A 165 -14.06 4.73 -10.51
N ARG A 166 -13.89 3.41 -10.51
CA ARG A 166 -14.99 2.44 -10.33
C ARG A 166 -15.00 1.92 -8.90
N PHE A 167 -16.19 1.88 -8.32
CA PHE A 167 -16.37 1.48 -6.93
C PHE A 167 -17.70 0.76 -6.70
N ILE A 168 -17.73 -0.03 -5.63
CA ILE A 168 -18.91 -0.76 -5.14
C ILE A 168 -19.01 -0.53 -3.64
N VAL A 169 -20.21 -0.21 -3.16
CA VAL A 169 -20.52 -0.16 -1.72
C VAL A 169 -21.13 -1.50 -1.33
N ASP A 170 -20.57 -2.17 -0.32
CA ASP A 170 -21.05 -3.48 0.14
C ASP A 170 -22.44 -3.36 0.79
N PRO A 171 -23.40 -4.24 0.46
CA PRO A 171 -24.74 -4.27 1.06
C PRO A 171 -24.76 -4.38 2.58
N ASN A 172 -23.74 -5.00 3.18
CA ASN A 172 -23.58 -5.19 4.63
C ASN A 172 -23.10 -3.92 5.35
N LEU A 173 -22.96 -2.79 4.65
CA LEU A 173 -22.60 -1.50 5.25
C LEU A 173 -23.56 -1.20 6.43
N PRO A 174 -23.05 -0.90 7.64
CA PRO A 174 -23.90 -0.67 8.80
C PRO A 174 -24.96 0.41 8.58
N ALA A 175 -26.18 0.22 9.12
CA ALA A 175 -27.32 1.12 8.90
C ALA A 175 -27.02 2.59 9.23
N GLY A 176 -26.25 2.85 10.28
CA GLY A 176 -25.87 4.22 10.68
C GLY A 176 -24.78 4.90 9.84
N VAL A 177 -24.40 4.34 8.68
CA VAL A 177 -23.57 5.06 7.69
C VAL A 177 -24.44 5.43 6.51
N GLU A 178 -24.75 6.72 6.39
CA GLU A 178 -25.54 7.27 5.28
C GLU A 178 -24.68 8.03 4.27
N THR A 179 -23.52 8.53 4.72
CA THR A 179 -22.57 9.28 3.90
C THR A 179 -21.19 8.65 3.99
N ILE A 180 -20.57 8.45 2.84
CA ILE A 180 -19.19 7.99 2.70
C ILE A 180 -18.43 9.05 1.91
N THR A 181 -17.29 9.50 2.40
CA THR A 181 -16.42 10.43 1.67
C THR A 181 -15.20 9.67 1.16
N LEU A 182 -15.03 9.70 -0.16
CA LEU A 182 -13.85 9.23 -0.86
C LEU A 182 -12.95 10.42 -1.13
N SER A 183 -11.85 10.52 -0.39
CA SER A 183 -10.85 11.57 -0.57
C SER A 183 -9.61 11.04 -1.26
N TYR A 184 -9.08 11.81 -2.19
CA TYR A 184 -7.78 11.59 -2.82
C TYR A 184 -6.88 12.78 -2.59
N THR A 185 -5.66 12.52 -2.10
CA THR A 185 -4.62 13.55 -2.00
C THR A 185 -3.42 13.16 -2.85
N PHE A 186 -3.07 14.00 -3.83
CA PHE A 186 -1.90 13.80 -4.68
C PHE A 186 -0.64 14.43 -4.08
N PHE A 187 0.45 13.68 -4.15
CA PHE A 187 1.78 14.10 -3.71
C PHE A 187 2.77 14.04 -4.87
N LYS A 188 3.70 15.00 -4.90
CA LYS A 188 4.81 14.97 -5.84
C LYS A 188 5.76 13.83 -5.48
N ASN A 189 6.13 13.02 -6.46
CA ASN A 189 7.19 12.04 -6.33
C ASN A 189 8.50 12.67 -6.81
N ASP A 190 9.27 13.24 -5.88
CA ASP A 190 10.50 13.98 -6.20
C ASP A 190 11.55 13.09 -6.89
N VAL A 191 11.70 11.84 -6.46
CA VAL A 191 12.68 10.90 -7.00
C VAL A 191 12.36 10.55 -8.46
N LEU A 192 11.11 10.18 -8.74
CA LEU A 192 10.69 9.83 -10.11
C LEU A 192 10.67 11.06 -11.02
N THR A 193 10.27 12.22 -10.50
CA THR A 193 10.31 13.48 -11.25
C THR A 193 11.74 13.83 -11.65
N ALA A 194 12.70 13.74 -10.72
CA ALA A 194 14.11 14.02 -11.01
C ALA A 194 14.68 13.07 -12.08
N ARG A 195 14.40 11.77 -11.99
CA ARG A 195 14.83 10.78 -13.00
C ARG A 195 14.25 11.08 -14.37
N LEU A 196 12.99 11.47 -14.43
CA LEU A 196 12.31 11.78 -15.69
C LEU A 196 12.90 13.03 -16.36
N GLN A 197 13.26 14.04 -15.56
CA GLN A 197 13.95 15.25 -16.04
C GLN A 197 15.38 14.96 -16.50
N GLN A 198 16.14 14.14 -15.76
CA GLN A 198 17.51 13.73 -16.16
C GLN A 198 17.52 12.98 -17.50
N GLY A 199 16.56 12.07 -17.71
CA GLY A 199 16.43 11.34 -18.98
C GLY A 199 16.08 12.23 -20.17
N ALA A 200 15.42 13.37 -19.95
CA ALA A 200 15.16 14.36 -20.99
C ALA A 200 16.43 15.15 -21.37
N VAL A 201 17.28 15.48 -20.39
CA VAL A 201 18.54 16.21 -20.62
C VAL A 201 19.54 15.34 -21.41
N SER A 202 19.64 14.04 -21.10
CA SER A 202 20.58 13.13 -21.79
C SER A 202 20.23 12.85 -23.27
N LYS A 203 19.00 13.15 -23.71
CA LYS A 203 18.55 12.93 -25.10
C LYS A 203 18.74 14.14 -26.03
N THR A 204 19.24 15.27 -25.53
CA THR A 204 19.57 16.41 -26.40
C THR A 204 20.98 16.18 -26.98
N PRO A 205 21.14 15.94 -28.30
CA PRO A 205 22.46 15.77 -28.88
C PRO A 205 23.19 17.11 -28.81
N SER A 206 24.25 17.17 -28.01
CA SER A 206 25.26 18.23 -28.07
C SER A 206 25.92 18.18 -29.44
N SER A 207 25.45 19.00 -30.37
CA SER A 207 26.10 19.17 -31.67
C SER A 207 27.41 19.95 -31.47
N PRO A 208 28.58 19.44 -31.91
CA PRO A 208 29.83 20.17 -31.80
C PRO A 208 29.87 21.21 -32.92
N LEU A 209 29.86 22.50 -32.59
CA LEU A 209 30.19 23.53 -33.57
C LEU A 209 31.71 23.66 -33.60
N ALA A 210 32.30 23.09 -34.65
CA ALA A 210 33.70 23.19 -34.98
C ALA A 210 34.07 24.55 -35.58
N ALA A 211 35.27 25.01 -35.18
CA ALA A 211 36.23 25.87 -35.89
C ALA A 211 35.86 27.34 -36.20
N PRO A 212 36.88 28.21 -36.22
CA PRO A 212 37.46 28.62 -37.51
C PRO A 212 38.83 28.01 -37.81
#